data_AF-A0A2V8ZEJ9-F1
#
_entry.id   AF-A0A2V8ZEJ9-F1
#
_cell.length_a   1.000
_cell.length_b   1.000
_cell.length_c   1.000
_cell.angle_alpha   90.00
_cell.angle_beta   90.00
_cell.angle_gamma   90.00
#
_symmetry.space_group_name_H-M   'P 1'
#
loop_
_entity.id
_entity.type
_entity.pdbx_description
1 polymer ?
#
loop_
_entity_poly.entity_id
_entity_poly.type
_entity_poly.pdbx_seq_one_letter_code
_entity_poly.pdbx_strand_id
1 'polypeptide(L)'
;MYKTETIVPAGKFHTKDYLVAIGVPEIAPSISPFDPGYDPVTLESHLDQSAHLISILKISMACWMVAKEAATRRKVAAAKKHHVPTVTGGGPFEVAV
;
A
#
# COMPACT_ATOMS: atom_id res chain seq x y z
N MET A 1 -2.75 -28.29 -2.48
CA MET A 1 -1.50 -28.32 -1.69
C MET A 1 -1.71 -27.36 -0.53
N TYR A 2 -2.00 -27.85 0.67
CA TYR A 2 -2.28 -27.00 1.83
C TYR A 2 -0.96 -26.36 2.29
N LYS A 3 -0.90 -25.02 2.30
CA LYS A 3 0.19 -24.29 2.95
C LYS A 3 0.07 -24.54 4.44
N THR A 4 1.06 -25.20 5.02
CA THR A 4 1.26 -25.26 6.46
C THR A 4 1.55 -23.84 6.92
N GLU A 5 0.58 -23.17 7.55
CA GLU A 5 0.85 -21.93 8.27
C GLU A 5 1.73 -22.27 9.46
N THR A 6 2.99 -21.82 9.41
CA THR A 6 3.89 -21.89 10.55
C THR A 6 3.32 -20.99 11.64
N ILE A 7 2.71 -21.58 12.66
CA ILE A 7 2.20 -20.84 13.82
C ILE A 7 3.42 -20.30 14.57
N VAL A 8 3.75 -19.03 14.35
CA VAL A 8 4.77 -18.33 15.13
C VAL A 8 4.19 -18.11 16.54
N PRO A 9 4.87 -18.55 17.62
CA PRO A 9 4.40 -18.31 18.98
C PRO A 9 4.21 -16.81 19.21
N ALA A 10 3.08 -16.41 19.79
CA ALA A 10 2.86 -15.02 20.16
C ALA A 10 3.89 -14.61 21.23
N GLY A 11 4.82 -13.74 20.85
CA GLY A 11 5.79 -13.15 21.78
C GLY A 11 5.07 -12.29 22.83
N LYS A 12 5.65 -12.18 24.03
CA LYS A 12 5.10 -11.34 25.12
C LYS A 12 5.26 -9.83 24.91
N PHE A 13 6.08 -9.43 23.95
CA PHE A 13 6.40 -8.02 23.66
C PHE A 13 5.94 -7.66 22.25
N HIS A 14 5.20 -6.57 22.11
CA HIS A 14 4.81 -6.03 20.82
C HIS A 14 5.70 -4.85 20.44
N THR A 15 6.07 -4.75 19.16
CA THR A 15 6.88 -3.63 18.65
C THR A 15 6.21 -2.27 18.94
N LYS A 16 4.87 -2.21 18.94
CA LYS A 16 4.11 -1.01 19.29
C LYS A 16 4.42 -0.53 20.72
N ASP A 17 4.47 -1.44 21.69
CA ASP A 17 4.74 -1.11 23.09
C ASP A 17 6.18 -0.60 23.26
N TYR A 18 7.12 -1.20 22.53
CA TYR A 18 8.51 -0.74 22.52
C TYR A 18 8.64 0.68 21.97
N LEU A 19 7.95 1.00 20.86
CA LEU A 19 7.95 2.34 20.28
C LEU A 19 7.40 3.38 21.25
N VAL A 20 6.32 3.07 21.96
CA VAL A 20 5.78 3.94 23.02
C VAL A 20 6.80 4.13 24.15
N ALA A 21 7.47 3.06 24.59
CA ALA A 21 8.45 3.12 25.68
C ALA A 21 9.68 3.99 25.35
N ILE A 22 10.08 4.07 24.08
CA ILE A 22 11.17 4.96 23.63
C ILE A 22 10.68 6.35 23.21
N GLY A 23 9.40 6.68 23.45
CA GLY A 23 8.85 8.01 23.21
C GLY A 23 8.45 8.30 21.76
N VAL A 24 8.28 7.28 20.91
CA VAL A 24 7.76 7.47 19.55
C VAL A 24 6.24 7.73 19.61
N PRO A 25 5.76 8.88 19.12
CA PRO A 25 4.34 9.19 19.15
C PRO A 25 3.56 8.37 18.12
N GLU A 26 2.30 8.06 18.44
CA GLU A 26 1.35 7.54 17.45
C GLU A 26 0.93 8.70 16.54
N ILE A 27 1.21 8.57 15.24
CA ILE A 27 0.93 9.59 14.22
C ILE A 27 -0.14 9.09 13.26
N ALA A 28 -0.94 10.01 12.74
CA ALA A 28 -1.86 9.71 11.66
C ALA A 28 -1.07 9.26 10.39
N PRO A 29 -1.68 8.44 9.51
CA PRO A 29 -1.08 8.10 8.23
C PRO A 29 -0.67 9.37 7.48
N SER A 30 0.59 9.43 7.02
CA SER A 30 1.18 10.64 6.43
C SER A 30 2.04 10.39 5.21
N ILE A 31 2.23 9.13 4.81
CA ILE A 31 3.06 8.75 3.66
C ILE A 31 2.20 8.72 2.41
N SER A 32 2.68 9.36 1.34
CA SER A 32 2.06 9.35 0.01
C SER A 32 2.90 8.55 -1.00
N PRO A 33 2.91 7.21 -0.96
CA PRO A 33 3.72 6.40 -1.86
C PRO A 33 3.30 6.55 -3.32
N PHE A 34 4.29 6.43 -4.19
CA PHE A 34 4.12 6.39 -5.64
C PHE A 34 4.37 4.97 -6.16
N ASP A 35 3.37 4.40 -6.82
CA ASP A 35 3.51 3.17 -7.60
C ASP A 35 3.88 3.53 -9.05
N PRO A 36 5.14 3.35 -9.49
CA PRO A 36 5.57 3.66 -10.85
C PRO A 36 5.06 2.67 -11.91
N GLY A 37 4.34 1.62 -11.51
CA GLY A 37 3.97 0.50 -12.38
C GLY A 37 4.48 -0.85 -11.89
N TYR A 38 4.66 -1.00 -10.57
CA TYR A 38 4.96 -2.29 -9.97
C TYR A 38 3.90 -3.33 -10.30
N ASP A 39 4.31 -4.59 -10.28
CA ASP A 39 3.39 -5.71 -10.40
C ASP A 39 2.40 -5.71 -9.20
N PRO A 40 1.19 -6.29 -9.37
CA PRO A 40 0.18 -6.25 -8.32
C PRO A 40 0.60 -6.92 -7.01
N VAL A 41 1.41 -7.97 -7.05
CA VAL A 41 1.79 -8.73 -5.83
C VAL A 41 2.72 -7.91 -4.96
N THR A 42 3.65 -7.17 -5.58
CA THR A 42 4.52 -6.23 -4.86
C THR A 42 3.72 -5.15 -4.15
N LEU A 43 2.76 -4.52 -4.84
CA LEU A 43 1.91 -3.50 -4.21
C LEU A 43 1.06 -4.08 -3.07
N GLU A 44 0.43 -5.24 -3.30
CA GLU A 44 -0.37 -5.93 -2.28
C GLU A 44 0.46 -6.22 -1.02
N SER A 45 1.68 -6.74 -1.20
CA SER A 45 2.59 -7.02 -0.07
C SER A 45 3.03 -5.75 0.68
N HIS A 46 3.13 -4.61 0.00
CA HIS A 46 3.38 -3.33 0.65
C HIS A 46 2.15 -2.84 1.44
N LEU A 47 0.95 -2.99 0.90
CA LEU A 47 -0.27 -2.60 1.60
C LEU A 47 -0.52 -3.46 2.84
N ASP A 48 -0.30 -4.79 2.74
CA ASP A 48 -0.45 -5.71 3.87
C ASP A 48 0.46 -5.35 5.06
N GLN A 49 1.67 -4.84 4.81
CA GLN A 49 2.63 -4.52 5.87
C GLN A 49 2.50 -3.09 6.42
N SER A 50 2.14 -2.09 5.59
CA SER A 50 2.32 -0.67 5.96
C SER A 50 1.15 0.25 5.64
N ALA A 51 -0.03 -0.28 5.26
CA ALA A 51 -1.20 0.55 4.96
C ALA A 51 -1.58 1.55 6.06
N HIS A 52 -1.38 1.19 7.33
CA HIS A 52 -1.64 2.06 8.49
C HIS A 52 -0.76 3.32 8.56
N LEU A 53 0.27 3.44 7.72
CA LEU A 53 1.14 4.61 7.63
C LEU A 53 0.83 5.49 6.40
N ILE A 54 0.00 4.99 5.48
CA ILE A 54 -0.23 5.59 4.16
C ILE A 54 -1.46 6.51 4.19
N SER A 55 -1.27 7.79 3.87
CA SER A 55 -2.37 8.75 3.75
C SER A 55 -3.08 8.65 2.39
N ILE A 56 -2.33 8.38 1.32
CA ILE A 56 -2.85 8.27 -0.04
C ILE A 56 -1.86 7.54 -0.95
N LEU A 57 -2.34 6.66 -1.82
CA LEU A 57 -1.51 5.98 -2.82
C LEU A 57 -1.69 6.62 -4.20
N LYS A 58 -0.59 7.06 -4.83
CA LYS A 58 -0.59 7.48 -6.23
C LYS A 58 -0.25 6.31 -7.14
N ILE A 59 -1.21 5.85 -7.94
CA ILE A 59 -1.04 4.78 -8.94
C ILE A 59 -0.60 5.39 -10.26
N SER A 60 0.69 5.22 -10.56
CA SER A 60 1.32 5.59 -11.81
C SER A 60 1.24 7.09 -12.16
N MET A 61 2.04 7.53 -13.13
CA MET A 61 1.82 8.82 -13.81
C MET A 61 0.84 8.61 -14.97
N ALA A 62 1.26 7.88 -16.00
CA ALA A 62 0.41 7.52 -17.15
C ALA A 62 0.42 6.01 -17.46
N CYS A 63 1.29 5.21 -16.84
CA CYS A 63 1.43 3.78 -17.16
C CYS A 63 0.15 2.98 -16.85
N TRP A 64 -0.73 3.48 -15.99
CA TRP A 64 -2.04 2.86 -15.75
C TRP A 64 -2.92 2.78 -17.01
N MET A 65 -2.69 3.65 -18.00
CA MET A 65 -3.43 3.68 -19.28
C MET A 65 -2.92 2.64 -20.29
N VAL A 66 -1.65 2.25 -20.23
CA VAL A 66 -1.03 1.31 -21.18
C VAL A 66 -0.83 -0.09 -20.60
N ALA A 67 -0.87 -0.22 -19.27
CA ALA A 67 -0.84 -1.51 -18.60
C ALA A 67 -2.13 -2.30 -18.85
N LYS A 68 -2.07 -3.63 -18.71
CA LYS A 68 -3.28 -4.47 -18.69
C LYS A 68 -4.23 -3.96 -17.61
N GLU A 69 -5.43 -3.54 -18.01
CA GLU A 69 -6.42 -2.94 -17.13
C GLU A 69 -6.71 -3.77 -15.86
N ALA A 70 -6.76 -5.10 -16.01
CA ALA A 70 -6.97 -6.02 -14.90
C ALA A 70 -5.90 -5.88 -13.80
N ALA A 71 -4.64 -5.57 -14.16
CA ALA A 71 -3.57 -5.35 -13.19
C ALA A 71 -3.81 -4.03 -12.42
N THR A 72 -4.18 -2.95 -13.11
CA THR A 72 -4.52 -1.67 -12.48
C THR A 72 -5.74 -1.82 -11.55
N ARG A 73 -6.80 -2.50 -12.00
CA ARG A 73 -8.00 -2.75 -11.19
C ARG A 73 -7.69 -3.57 -9.94
N ARG A 74 -6.83 -4.59 -10.06
CA ARG A 74 -6.36 -5.40 -8.94
C ARG A 74 -5.64 -4.53 -7.88
N LYS A 75 -4.76 -3.62 -8.32
CA LYS A 75 -4.06 -2.68 -7.44
C LYS A 75 -5.01 -1.73 -6.71
N VAL A 76 -5.98 -1.14 -7.43
CA VAL A 76 -7.03 -0.29 -6.82
C VAL A 76 -7.86 -1.08 -5.81
N ALA A 77 -8.24 -2.32 -6.13
CA ALA A 77 -9.00 -3.18 -5.22
C ALA A 77 -8.22 -3.51 -3.94
N ALA A 78 -6.91 -3.79 -4.07
CA ALA A 78 -6.03 -4.01 -2.94
C ALA A 78 -5.96 -2.77 -2.04
N ALA A 79 -5.70 -1.58 -2.59
CA ALA A 79 -5.67 -0.35 -1.80
C ALA A 79 -7.00 -0.09 -1.07
N LYS A 80 -8.13 -0.32 -1.75
CA LYS A 80 -9.47 -0.21 -1.16
C LYS A 80 -9.71 -1.18 -0.01
N LYS A 81 -9.22 -2.43 -0.11
CA LYS A 81 -9.29 -3.44 0.98
C LYS A 81 -8.59 -2.95 2.25
N HIS A 82 -7.52 -2.17 2.12
CA HIS A 82 -6.79 -1.59 3.24
C HIS A 82 -7.24 -0.18 3.63
N HIS A 83 -8.36 0.30 3.07
CA HIS A 83 -8.88 1.65 3.30
C HIS A 83 -7.90 2.78 2.94
N VAL A 84 -6.97 2.53 2.01
CA VAL A 84 -6.02 3.53 1.52
C VAL A 84 -6.66 4.30 0.36
N PRO A 85 -6.82 5.63 0.46
CA PRO A 85 -7.27 6.46 -0.66
C PRO A 85 -6.31 6.34 -1.85
N THR A 86 -6.85 6.37 -3.08
CA THR A 86 -6.04 6.22 -4.29
C THR A 86 -6.31 7.34 -5.29
N VAL A 87 -5.26 7.82 -5.93
CA VAL A 87 -5.32 8.74 -7.09
C VAL A 87 -4.42 8.22 -8.21
N THR A 88 -4.70 8.61 -9.44
CA THR A 88 -3.75 8.47 -10.55
C THR A 88 -2.86 9.72 -10.63
N GLY A 89 -1.72 9.61 -11.31
CA GLY A 89 -0.87 10.79 -11.54
C GLY A 89 -1.49 11.83 -12.46
N GLY A 90 -0.95 13.05 -12.38
CA GLY A 90 -1.44 14.22 -13.12
C GLY A 90 -1.10 14.25 -14.60
N GLY A 91 -0.17 13.41 -15.08
CA GLY A 91 0.29 13.43 -16.47
C GLY A 91 -0.85 13.39 -17.50
N PRO A 92 -1.82 12.46 -17.40
CA PRO A 92 -3.00 12.46 -18.26
C PRO A 92 -3.82 13.75 -18.17
N PHE A 93 -3.97 14.34 -16.98
CA PHE A 93 -4.64 15.64 -16.82
C PHE A 93 -3.86 16.77 -17.50
N GLU A 94 -2.53 16.75 -17.43
CA GLU A 94 -1.65 17.77 -18.02
C GLU A 94 -1.61 17.71 -19.56
N VAL A 95 -1.77 16.53 -20.16
CA VAL A 95 -1.61 16.31 -21.62
C VAL A 95 -2.89 15.99 -22.37
N ALA A 96 -4.01 15.74 -21.69
CA ALA A 96 -5.30 15.44 -22.34
C ALA A 96 -6.03 16.69 -22.88
N VAL A 97 -5.29 17.77 -23.15
CA VAL A 97 -5.76 18.97 -23.86
C VAL A 97 -5.96 18.72 -25.35
#